data_AF-D1YUV1-F1
#
_entry.id   AF-D1YUV1-F1
#
_cell.length_a   1.000
_cell.length_b   1.000
_cell.length_c   1.000
_cell.angle_alpha   90.00
_cell.angle_beta   90.00
_cell.angle_gamma   90.00
#
_symmetry.space_group_name_H-M   'P 1'
#
loop_
_entity.id
_entity.type
_entity.pdbx_description
1 polymer ?
#
loop_
_entity_poly.entity_id
_entity_poly.type
_entity_poly.pdbx_seq_one_letter_code
_entity_poly.pdbx_strand_id
1 'polypeptide(L)'
;MDATRRLGDMGFTALRRKTSGGKCKPHLSLSFRAGGNDLTFGIDTTRLSRNDDQHFLITHAHTDHYGKSAMLSKKSIASDKTAVALELRHDLRFEGTRFKVGDSLDVGGVKVKTFNTYHSIGSTAFSWENEVGIKTLVTGDIKDYRDLPKCDLLVMEATYGNPGDLSCIFQDDYDAFEAALGERRVGFGAYSFGKAQRAVSLIRELGDERPIEMDRSALTLTRHLLGDEAGEIGRLGEFDGGLCITSPWSLDRLPYGMKKYVLTGQHYYDHPCICLSDHIDFNGLRELVEKVDPKFVIVYHPEMGNSISFAGFLNRNGREACTLADLSPVRQTTL
;
A
#
# COMPACT_ATOMS: atom_id res chain seq x y z
N MET A 1 -24.69 -13.93 -4.35
CA MET A 1 -25.07 -12.80 -5.23
C MET A 1 -23.97 -12.66 -6.28
N ASP A 2 -24.28 -12.42 -7.55
CA ASP A 2 -23.23 -12.20 -8.56
C ASP A 2 -22.56 -10.84 -8.31
N ALA A 3 -21.31 -10.85 -7.83
CA ALA A 3 -20.54 -9.66 -7.52
C ALA A 3 -20.38 -8.72 -8.74
N THR A 4 -20.32 -9.30 -9.94
CA THR A 4 -20.23 -8.54 -11.19
C THR A 4 -21.49 -7.74 -11.43
N ARG A 5 -22.66 -8.38 -11.28
CA ARG A 5 -23.96 -7.72 -11.39
C ARG A 5 -24.12 -6.64 -10.32
N ARG A 6 -23.76 -6.95 -9.07
CA ARG A 6 -23.84 -6.00 -7.95
C ARG A 6 -23.04 -4.74 -8.21
N LEU A 7 -21.83 -4.88 -8.75
CA LEU A 7 -20.98 -3.76 -9.16
C LEU A 7 -21.56 -2.99 -10.34
N GLY A 8 -22.18 -3.69 -11.29
CA GLY A 8 -22.94 -3.10 -12.40
C GLY A 8 -24.12 -2.23 -11.94
N ASP A 9 -24.87 -2.69 -10.94
CA ASP A 9 -25.97 -1.93 -10.32
C ASP A 9 -25.47 -0.65 -9.63
N MET A 10 -24.18 -0.58 -9.28
CA MET A 10 -23.50 0.60 -8.74
C MET A 10 -22.90 1.50 -9.84
N GLY A 11 -23.15 1.20 -11.12
CA GLY A 11 -22.67 2.00 -12.26
C GLY A 11 -21.22 1.72 -12.66
N PHE A 12 -20.65 0.58 -12.26
CA PHE A 12 -19.27 0.22 -12.55
C PHE A 12 -19.17 -1.07 -13.38
N THR A 13 -18.18 -1.11 -14.26
CA THR A 13 -17.72 -2.33 -14.92
C THR A 13 -16.29 -2.64 -14.47
N ALA A 14 -16.09 -3.80 -13.83
CA ALA A 14 -14.74 -4.27 -13.51
C ALA A 14 -14.05 -4.83 -14.75
N LEU A 15 -12.88 -4.28 -15.08
CA LEU A 15 -12.01 -4.79 -16.11
C LEU A 15 -10.88 -5.60 -15.46
N ARG A 16 -10.82 -6.89 -15.80
CA ARG A 16 -9.85 -7.84 -15.25
C ARG A 16 -9.05 -8.47 -16.37
N ARG A 17 -7.74 -8.49 -16.19
CA ARG A 17 -6.82 -9.04 -17.21
C ARG A 17 -6.59 -10.51 -16.96
N LYS A 18 -6.36 -11.26 -18.03
CA LYS A 18 -5.88 -12.64 -17.98
C LYS A 18 -4.45 -12.74 -18.48
N THR A 19 -3.69 -13.67 -17.93
CA THR A 19 -2.44 -14.15 -18.52
C THR A 19 -2.76 -14.95 -19.79
N SER A 20 -1.73 -15.22 -20.61
CA SER A 20 -1.87 -16.11 -21.78
C SER A 20 -2.40 -17.50 -21.41
N GLY A 21 -2.09 -17.97 -20.20
CA GLY A 21 -2.61 -19.22 -19.61
C GLY A 21 -4.02 -19.10 -19.00
N GLY A 22 -4.73 -17.98 -19.20
CA GLY A 22 -6.12 -17.81 -18.78
C GLY A 22 -6.35 -17.44 -17.32
N LYS A 23 -5.31 -17.35 -16.49
CA LYS A 23 -5.41 -16.92 -15.08
C LYS A 23 -5.64 -15.42 -15.00
N CYS A 24 -6.56 -14.95 -14.15
CA CYS A 24 -6.69 -13.52 -13.91
C CYS A 24 -5.42 -12.96 -13.27
N LYS A 25 -5.03 -11.74 -13.65
CA LYS A 25 -3.98 -10.97 -12.96
C LYS A 25 -4.60 -10.30 -11.71
N PRO A 26 -3.79 -9.99 -10.68
CA PRO A 26 -4.22 -9.24 -9.49
C PRO A 26 -4.39 -7.73 -9.77
N HIS A 27 -4.92 -7.39 -10.94
CA HIS A 27 -5.15 -6.02 -11.36
C HIS A 27 -6.64 -5.73 -11.32
N LEU A 28 -7.00 -4.54 -10.85
CA LEU A 28 -8.35 -4.03 -10.89
C LEU A 28 -8.40 -2.74 -11.71
N SER A 29 -9.38 -2.63 -12.58
CA SER A 29 -9.72 -1.36 -13.20
C SER A 29 -11.22 -1.21 -13.21
N LEU A 30 -11.70 -0.02 -12.84
CA LEU A 30 -13.12 0.28 -12.75
C LEU A 30 -13.47 1.27 -13.85
N SER A 31 -14.29 0.83 -14.80
CA SER A 31 -14.88 1.68 -15.83
C SER A 31 -16.27 2.16 -15.39
N PHE A 32 -16.57 3.43 -15.61
CA PHE A 32 -17.84 4.06 -15.25
C PHE A 32 -18.11 5.28 -16.16
N ARG A 33 -19.35 5.78 -16.15
CA ARG A 33 -19.74 6.95 -16.94
C ARG A 33 -19.35 8.24 -16.22
N ALA A 34 -18.75 9.18 -16.96
CA ALA A 34 -18.38 10.51 -16.49
C ALA A 34 -18.40 11.52 -17.66
N GLY A 35 -19.16 12.61 -17.52
CA GLY A 35 -19.39 13.59 -18.58
C GLY A 35 -20.00 12.99 -19.86
N GLY A 36 -20.81 11.93 -19.74
CA GLY A 36 -21.38 11.21 -20.89
C GLY A 36 -20.40 10.29 -21.66
N ASN A 37 -19.15 10.17 -21.19
CA ASN A 37 -18.12 9.29 -21.75
C ASN A 37 -17.80 8.14 -20.78
N ASP A 38 -17.16 7.09 -21.28
CA ASP A 38 -16.60 6.05 -20.42
C ASP A 38 -15.23 6.50 -19.91
N LEU A 39 -15.06 6.46 -18.59
CA LEU A 39 -13.81 6.75 -17.91
C LEU A 39 -13.36 5.51 -17.14
N THR A 40 -12.09 5.14 -17.26
CA THR A 40 -11.54 3.98 -16.55
C THR A 40 -10.42 4.39 -15.61
N PHE A 41 -10.58 4.04 -14.33
CA PHE A 41 -9.53 4.14 -13.32
C PHE A 41 -8.87 2.78 -13.13
N GLY A 42 -7.60 2.69 -13.52
CA GLY A 42 -6.74 1.56 -13.23
C GLY A 42 -6.14 1.69 -11.84
N ILE A 43 -6.46 0.78 -10.93
CA ILE A 43 -6.03 0.80 -9.54
C ILE A 43 -4.84 -0.14 -9.40
N ASP A 44 -3.67 0.38 -9.03
CA ASP A 44 -2.46 -0.41 -8.77
C ASP A 44 -2.24 -1.48 -9.83
N THR A 45 -2.26 -1.04 -11.09
CA THR A 45 -2.27 -1.94 -12.25
C THR A 45 -1.16 -1.58 -13.24
N THR A 46 -0.86 -2.51 -14.13
CA THR A 46 0.06 -2.27 -15.25
C THR A 46 -0.65 -1.60 -16.42
N ARG A 47 0.07 -1.02 -17.38
CA ARG A 47 -0.54 -0.63 -18.67
C ARG A 47 -0.80 -1.86 -19.54
N LEU A 48 -1.86 -1.85 -20.34
CA LEU A 48 -2.13 -2.83 -21.40
C LEU A 48 -1.15 -2.67 -22.55
N SER A 49 -0.93 -1.43 -22.96
CA SER A 49 -0.09 -1.04 -24.08
C SER A 49 0.49 0.35 -23.82
N ARG A 50 1.33 0.83 -24.73
CA ARG A 50 1.84 2.20 -24.67
C ARG A 50 0.74 3.26 -24.79
N ASN A 51 -0.37 2.91 -25.46
CA ASN A 51 -1.50 3.80 -25.75
C ASN A 51 -2.71 3.51 -24.85
N ASP A 52 -2.52 2.80 -23.73
CA ASP A 52 -3.58 2.55 -22.76
C ASP A 52 -4.13 3.89 -22.23
N ASP A 53 -5.44 4.08 -22.36
CA ASP A 53 -6.14 5.32 -22.10
C ASP A 53 -6.71 5.42 -20.68
N GLN A 54 -6.45 4.42 -19.84
CA GLN A 54 -6.81 4.44 -18.43
C GLN A 54 -6.09 5.55 -17.65
N HIS A 55 -6.77 6.07 -16.64
CA HIS A 55 -6.13 6.88 -15.61
C HIS A 55 -5.62 5.96 -14.51
N PHE A 56 -4.31 5.93 -14.31
CA PHE A 56 -3.67 4.99 -13.39
C PHE A 56 -3.52 5.62 -12.02
N LEU A 57 -4.37 5.20 -11.08
CA LEU A 57 -4.28 5.56 -9.68
C LEU A 57 -3.25 4.63 -9.01
N ILE A 58 -2.12 5.19 -8.60
CA ILE A 58 -1.05 4.44 -7.93
C ILE A 58 -1.07 4.83 -6.46
N THR A 59 -1.45 3.89 -5.60
CA THR A 59 -1.65 4.15 -4.16
C THR A 59 -0.33 4.34 -3.43
N HIS A 60 0.69 3.55 -3.78
CA HIS A 60 2.04 3.64 -3.26
C HIS A 60 3.05 2.87 -4.12
N ALA A 61 4.34 2.89 -3.73
CA ALA A 61 5.44 2.44 -4.59
C ALA A 61 5.91 1.00 -4.36
N HIS A 62 5.16 0.13 -3.65
CA HIS A 62 5.53 -1.29 -3.56
C HIS A 62 5.31 -2.02 -4.89
N THR A 63 6.08 -3.10 -5.08
CA THR A 63 6.20 -3.76 -6.39
C THR A 63 4.92 -4.50 -6.77
N ASP A 64 4.24 -5.06 -5.78
CA ASP A 64 2.95 -5.73 -5.83
C ASP A 64 1.75 -4.79 -6.05
N HIS A 65 1.99 -3.47 -6.12
CA HIS A 65 1.03 -2.46 -6.57
C HIS A 65 1.30 -1.98 -8.00
N TYR A 66 2.24 -2.62 -8.69
CA TYR A 66 2.40 -2.58 -10.14
C TYR A 66 2.64 -1.20 -10.79
N GLY A 67 3.03 -0.20 -10.00
CA GLY A 67 3.28 1.18 -10.45
C GLY A 67 4.36 1.33 -11.53
N LYS A 68 5.32 0.39 -11.63
CA LYS A 68 6.45 0.45 -12.59
C LYS A 68 6.00 0.62 -14.05
N SER A 69 4.97 -0.11 -14.47
CA SER A 69 4.47 0.02 -15.85
C SER A 69 3.60 1.26 -15.99
N ALA A 70 2.74 1.52 -15.00
CA ALA A 70 1.82 2.65 -14.98
C ALA A 70 2.57 3.98 -15.09
N MET A 71 3.63 4.22 -14.30
CA MET A 71 4.35 5.50 -14.18
C MET A 71 4.85 6.10 -15.50
N LEU A 72 4.95 5.29 -16.56
CA LEU A 72 5.34 5.69 -17.90
C LEU A 72 4.15 6.25 -18.74
N SER A 73 2.96 6.34 -18.16
CA SER A 73 1.79 6.98 -18.75
C SER A 73 1.68 8.43 -18.28
N LYS A 74 1.35 9.33 -19.21
CA LYS A 74 0.96 10.71 -18.88
C LYS A 74 -0.35 10.78 -18.09
N LYS A 75 -1.14 9.69 -18.09
CA LYS A 75 -2.38 9.55 -17.31
C LYS A 75 -2.17 8.89 -15.94
N SER A 76 -0.92 8.75 -15.47
CA SER A 76 -0.67 8.29 -14.11
C SER A 76 -0.93 9.38 -13.09
N ILE A 77 -1.42 8.98 -11.91
CA ILE A 77 -1.71 9.85 -10.79
C ILE A 77 -1.13 9.19 -9.53
N ALA A 78 -0.18 9.85 -8.89
CA ALA A 78 0.47 9.38 -7.67
C ALA A 78 0.87 10.55 -6.78
N SER A 79 1.00 10.33 -5.47
CA SER A 79 1.54 11.36 -4.59
C SER A 79 2.98 11.68 -4.99
N ASP A 80 3.47 12.89 -4.69
CA ASP A 80 4.84 13.27 -5.03
C ASP A 80 5.87 12.30 -4.42
N LYS A 81 5.67 11.89 -3.16
CA LYS A 81 6.54 10.92 -2.48
C LYS A 81 6.46 9.52 -3.10
N THR A 82 5.29 9.08 -3.54
CA THR A 82 5.16 7.82 -4.30
C THR A 82 5.84 7.89 -5.65
N ALA A 83 5.70 9.00 -6.38
CA ALA A 83 6.38 9.22 -7.65
C ALA A 83 7.90 9.17 -7.47
N VAL A 84 8.46 9.94 -6.53
CA VAL A 84 9.90 9.92 -6.21
C VAL A 84 10.38 8.52 -5.84
N ALA A 85 9.64 7.79 -5.01
CA ALA A 85 9.98 6.42 -4.65
C ALA A 85 10.01 5.48 -5.87
N LEU A 86 9.04 5.58 -6.78
CA LEU A 86 9.02 4.81 -8.03
C LEU A 86 10.22 5.15 -8.92
N GLU A 87 10.56 6.43 -9.05
CA GLU A 87 11.70 6.89 -9.85
C GLU A 87 13.02 6.32 -9.32
N LEU A 88 13.26 6.41 -8.00
CA LEU A 88 14.46 5.89 -7.36
C LEU A 88 14.55 4.37 -7.41
N ARG A 89 13.41 3.66 -7.28
CA ARG A 89 13.37 2.19 -7.29
C ARG A 89 13.57 1.60 -8.68
N HIS A 90 13.23 2.34 -9.72
CA HIS A 90 13.19 1.80 -11.09
C HIS A 90 14.11 2.50 -12.07
N ASP A 91 14.75 3.61 -11.68
CA ASP A 91 15.58 4.44 -12.55
C ASP A 91 14.83 4.88 -13.81
N LEU A 92 13.58 5.30 -13.60
CA LEU A 92 12.65 5.74 -14.65
C LEU A 92 12.01 7.04 -14.20
N ARG A 93 11.67 7.92 -15.14
CA ARG A 93 10.91 9.13 -14.84
C ARG A 93 9.42 8.83 -14.69
N PHE A 94 8.78 9.47 -13.72
CA PHE A 94 7.33 9.50 -13.59
C PHE A 94 6.73 10.53 -14.56
N GLU A 95 5.92 10.08 -15.50
CA GLU A 95 5.38 10.90 -16.61
C GLU A 95 4.02 11.55 -16.30
N GLY A 96 3.36 11.13 -15.23
CA GLY A 96 2.01 11.54 -14.87
C GLY A 96 1.91 12.74 -13.93
N THR A 97 0.70 12.95 -13.41
CA THR A 97 0.38 13.99 -12.43
C THR A 97 0.83 13.57 -11.03
N ARG A 98 1.53 14.49 -10.36
CA ARG A 98 1.90 14.38 -8.94
C ARG A 98 1.00 15.26 -8.08
N PHE A 99 0.75 14.85 -6.85
CA PHE A 99 -0.05 15.61 -5.89
C PHE A 99 0.49 15.51 -4.47
N LYS A 100 0.06 16.40 -3.57
CA LYS A 100 0.29 16.25 -2.14
C LYS A 100 -0.88 15.47 -1.53
N VAL A 101 -0.57 14.48 -0.69
CA VAL A 101 -1.61 13.68 -0.02
C VAL A 101 -2.53 14.62 0.78
N GLY A 102 -3.85 14.49 0.59
CA GLY A 102 -4.86 15.41 1.11
C GLY A 102 -5.47 16.33 0.04
N ASP A 103 -4.83 16.46 -1.12
CA ASP A 103 -5.32 17.29 -2.22
C ASP A 103 -6.58 16.71 -2.88
N SER A 104 -7.31 17.60 -3.58
CA SER A 104 -8.36 17.23 -4.53
C SER A 104 -7.90 17.53 -5.96
N LEU A 105 -8.15 16.58 -6.88
CA LEU A 105 -7.69 16.61 -8.26
C LEU A 105 -8.87 16.45 -9.22
N ASP A 106 -8.76 17.02 -10.42
CA ASP A 106 -9.62 16.64 -11.54
C ASP A 106 -8.91 15.55 -12.35
N VAL A 107 -9.57 14.38 -12.48
CA VAL A 107 -9.06 13.25 -13.25
C VAL A 107 -10.10 12.88 -14.29
N GLY A 108 -9.93 13.39 -15.51
CA GLY A 108 -10.85 13.11 -16.61
C GLY A 108 -12.26 13.66 -16.38
N GLY A 109 -12.38 14.83 -15.74
CA GLY A 109 -13.68 15.45 -15.40
C GLY A 109 -14.30 14.94 -14.10
N VAL A 110 -13.62 14.05 -13.38
CA VAL A 110 -14.06 13.52 -12.08
C VAL A 110 -13.21 14.10 -10.97
N LYS A 111 -13.87 14.66 -9.94
CA LYS A 111 -13.18 15.15 -8.75
C LYS A 111 -12.75 13.98 -7.87
N VAL A 112 -11.45 13.77 -7.76
CA VAL A 112 -10.81 12.75 -6.92
C VAL A 112 -10.22 13.41 -5.69
N LYS A 113 -10.60 12.94 -4.49
CA LYS A 113 -9.99 13.35 -3.21
C LYS A 113 -8.98 12.30 -2.76
N THR A 114 -7.91 12.76 -2.10
CA THR A 114 -6.84 11.88 -1.61
C THR A 114 -6.73 11.93 -0.10
N PHE A 115 -6.42 10.80 0.52
CA PHE A 115 -6.29 10.67 1.98
C PHE A 115 -5.06 9.84 2.33
N ASN A 116 -4.42 10.15 3.45
CA ASN A 116 -3.27 9.38 3.92
C ASN A 116 -3.73 8.02 4.47
N THR A 117 -3.03 6.95 4.11
CA THR A 117 -3.26 5.61 4.69
C THR A 117 -2.20 5.21 5.70
N TYR A 118 -1.18 6.05 5.87
CA TYR A 118 -0.10 5.88 6.84
C TYR A 118 0.70 4.57 6.68
N HIS A 119 0.48 3.84 5.59
CA HIS A 119 1.15 2.58 5.29
C HIS A 119 2.62 2.81 4.96
N SER A 120 2.88 3.76 4.06
CA SER A 120 4.22 4.25 3.75
C SER A 120 4.18 5.74 3.42
N ILE A 121 5.34 6.38 3.38
CA ILE A 121 5.40 7.80 3.04
C ILE A 121 4.83 8.05 1.63
N GLY A 122 3.81 8.92 1.56
CA GLY A 122 3.05 9.19 0.35
C GLY A 122 1.96 8.18 0.00
N SER A 123 1.78 7.12 0.79
CA SER A 123 0.68 6.17 0.59
C SER A 123 -0.67 6.88 0.63
N THR A 124 -1.52 6.57 -0.33
CA THR A 124 -2.73 7.35 -0.61
C THR A 124 -3.93 6.47 -0.89
N ALA A 125 -5.03 6.77 -0.21
CA ALA A 125 -6.36 6.35 -0.59
C ALA A 125 -6.99 7.37 -1.56
N PHE A 126 -7.70 6.88 -2.56
CA PHE A 126 -8.43 7.71 -3.53
C PHE A 126 -9.94 7.57 -3.32
N SER A 127 -10.64 8.70 -3.31
CA SER A 127 -12.11 8.72 -3.27
C SER A 127 -12.69 9.57 -4.39
N TRP A 128 -13.75 9.07 -5.01
CA TRP A 128 -14.51 9.80 -6.02
C TRP A 128 -15.98 9.39 -5.98
N GLU A 129 -16.82 10.16 -6.66
CA GLU A 129 -18.24 9.85 -6.86
C GLU A 129 -18.49 9.70 -8.36
N ASN A 130 -19.21 8.66 -8.76
CA ASN A 130 -19.61 8.47 -10.16
C ASN A 130 -20.93 9.22 -10.47
N GLU A 131 -21.35 9.25 -11.74
CA GLU A 131 -22.56 9.97 -12.17
C GLU A 131 -23.87 9.49 -11.53
N VAL A 132 -23.92 8.25 -11.04
CA VAL A 132 -25.09 7.70 -10.34
C VAL A 132 -25.04 7.92 -8.83
N GLY A 133 -24.09 8.71 -8.33
CA GLY A 133 -23.98 9.14 -6.93
C GLY A 133 -23.33 8.11 -6.00
N ILE A 134 -22.64 7.10 -6.54
CA ILE A 134 -21.93 6.10 -5.74
C ILE A 134 -20.56 6.65 -5.36
N LYS A 135 -20.32 6.77 -4.04
CA LYS A 135 -19.03 7.18 -3.48
C LYS A 135 -18.11 5.97 -3.37
N THR A 136 -17.03 5.98 -4.13
CA THR A 136 -16.01 4.93 -4.09
C THR A 136 -14.82 5.39 -3.26
N LEU A 137 -14.26 4.47 -2.48
CA LEU A 137 -13.01 4.64 -1.75
C LEU A 137 -12.10 3.46 -2.06
N VAL A 138 -10.88 3.75 -2.54
CA VAL A 138 -9.82 2.78 -2.77
C VAL A 138 -8.72 3.07 -1.78
N THR A 139 -8.41 2.13 -0.89
CA THR A 139 -7.42 2.38 0.18
C THR A 139 -5.99 2.20 -0.29
N GLY A 140 -5.72 1.23 -1.17
CA GLY A 140 -4.37 0.67 -1.21
C GLY A 140 -4.08 -0.11 0.07
N ASP A 141 -2.81 -0.22 0.41
CA ASP A 141 -2.38 -0.71 1.72
C ASP A 141 -2.58 0.36 2.79
N ILE A 142 -2.90 -0.08 4.00
CA ILE A 142 -3.35 0.82 5.06
C ILE A 142 -2.85 0.43 6.46
N LYS A 143 -2.27 1.41 7.16
CA LYS A 143 -1.89 1.31 8.57
C LYS A 143 -2.82 2.08 9.50
N ASP A 144 -3.41 3.16 9.02
CA ASP A 144 -4.32 3.98 9.80
C ASP A 144 -5.42 4.56 8.91
N TYR A 145 -6.63 4.51 9.43
CA TYR A 145 -7.86 4.89 8.73
C TYR A 145 -8.53 6.13 9.35
N ARG A 146 -7.85 6.89 10.22
CA ARG A 146 -8.39 8.04 10.97
C ARG A 146 -9.05 9.10 10.08
N ASP A 147 -8.51 9.33 8.88
CA ASP A 147 -8.96 10.39 7.97
C ASP A 147 -9.91 9.91 6.87
N LEU A 148 -10.17 8.60 6.79
CA LEU A 148 -10.94 8.04 5.68
C LEU A 148 -12.44 8.37 5.77
N PRO A 149 -13.06 8.79 4.65
CA PRO A 149 -14.48 9.15 4.62
C PRO A 149 -15.38 7.92 4.54
N LYS A 150 -16.66 8.11 4.84
CA LYS A 150 -17.70 7.12 4.50
C LYS A 150 -17.82 6.93 2.98
N CYS A 151 -18.16 5.73 2.55
CA CYS A 151 -18.30 5.37 1.13
C CYS A 151 -19.44 4.39 0.90
N ASP A 152 -19.82 4.21 -0.36
CA ASP A 152 -20.78 3.17 -0.80
C ASP A 152 -20.04 1.92 -1.31
N LEU A 153 -18.97 2.12 -2.09
CA LEU A 153 -18.09 1.07 -2.59
C LEU A 153 -16.70 1.21 -1.96
N LEU A 154 -16.27 0.20 -1.22
CA LEU A 154 -14.92 0.13 -0.65
C LEU A 154 -14.07 -0.88 -1.43
N VAL A 155 -12.89 -0.47 -1.88
CA VAL A 155 -11.85 -1.34 -2.43
C VAL A 155 -10.68 -1.31 -1.47
N MET A 156 -10.39 -2.44 -0.83
CA MET A 156 -9.41 -2.49 0.26
C MET A 156 -8.50 -3.71 0.23
N GLU A 157 -7.36 -3.59 0.91
CA GLU A 157 -6.51 -4.73 1.24
C GLU A 157 -7.11 -5.58 2.38
N ALA A 158 -6.51 -6.74 2.59
CA ALA A 158 -6.73 -7.64 3.71
C ALA A 158 -5.45 -8.48 3.94
N THR A 159 -4.28 -7.83 3.99
CA THR A 159 -2.99 -8.48 4.25
C THR A 159 -3.05 -9.36 5.50
N TYR A 160 -3.81 -8.94 6.52
CA TYR A 160 -4.07 -9.70 7.74
C TYR A 160 -5.55 -10.07 7.91
N GLY A 161 -6.18 -10.51 6.83
CA GLY A 161 -7.63 -10.75 6.75
C GLY A 161 -8.15 -12.09 7.29
N ASN A 162 -7.30 -13.00 7.77
CA ASN A 162 -7.75 -14.33 8.19
C ASN A 162 -8.07 -14.40 9.69
N PRO A 163 -9.35 -14.51 10.11
CA PRO A 163 -9.73 -14.58 11.52
C PRO A 163 -9.26 -15.85 12.23
N GLY A 164 -8.92 -16.91 11.49
CA GLY A 164 -8.42 -18.17 12.05
C GLY A 164 -6.90 -18.22 12.20
N ASP A 165 -6.19 -17.18 11.72
CA ASP A 165 -4.74 -17.09 11.81
C ASP A 165 -4.36 -16.07 12.90
N LEU A 166 -3.76 -16.56 13.98
CA LEU A 166 -3.35 -15.70 15.10
C LEU A 166 -2.29 -14.68 14.69
N SER A 167 -1.52 -14.92 13.63
CA SER A 167 -0.57 -13.91 13.11
C SER A 167 -1.28 -12.74 12.41
N CYS A 168 -2.57 -12.85 12.15
CA CYS A 168 -3.41 -11.75 11.66
C CYS A 168 -3.98 -10.87 12.77
N ILE A 169 -3.75 -11.20 14.05
CA ILE A 169 -4.26 -10.46 15.19
C ILE A 169 -3.07 -10.02 16.05
N PHE A 170 -2.72 -8.74 15.96
CA PHE A 170 -1.54 -8.22 16.65
C PHE A 170 -1.70 -6.74 16.96
N GLN A 171 -0.88 -6.26 17.89
CA GLN A 171 -0.64 -4.84 18.13
C GLN A 171 0.84 -4.57 17.87
N ASP A 172 1.13 -3.35 17.41
CA ASP A 172 2.51 -2.91 17.29
C ASP A 172 3.14 -2.86 18.69
N ASP A 173 4.31 -3.49 18.82
CA ASP A 173 5.09 -3.62 20.06
C ASP A 173 6.12 -2.49 20.13
N TYR A 174 5.61 -1.29 20.43
CA TYR A 174 6.44 -0.10 20.59
C TYR A 174 7.39 -0.21 21.79
N ASP A 175 6.99 -0.91 22.84
CA ASP A 175 7.80 -1.13 24.05
C ASP A 175 9.04 -1.99 23.71
N ALA A 176 8.88 -3.07 22.95
CA ALA A 176 10.02 -3.87 22.50
C ALA A 176 10.91 -3.10 21.52
N PHE A 177 10.34 -2.22 20.70
CA PHE A 177 11.13 -1.35 19.82
C PHE A 177 11.97 -0.36 20.62
N GLU A 178 11.40 0.32 21.60
CA GLU A 178 12.11 1.25 22.49
C GLU A 178 13.19 0.51 23.31
N ALA A 179 12.86 -0.67 23.85
CA ALA A 179 13.83 -1.50 24.56
C ALA A 179 15.01 -1.92 23.67
N ALA A 180 14.75 -2.33 22.42
CA ALA A 180 15.79 -2.65 21.45
C ALA A 180 16.63 -1.42 21.07
N LEU A 181 16.02 -0.23 21.01
CA LEU A 181 16.72 1.01 20.75
C LEU A 181 17.68 1.38 21.89
N GLY A 182 17.37 1.00 23.14
CA GLY A 182 18.26 1.19 24.29
C GLY A 182 19.59 0.42 24.23
N GLU A 183 19.74 -0.52 23.31
CA GLU A 183 20.99 -1.24 23.09
C GLU A 183 22.07 -0.32 22.51
N ARG A 184 23.30 -0.42 23.03
CA ARG A 184 24.43 0.39 22.58
C ARG A 184 24.70 0.21 21.08
N ARG A 185 24.51 -1.01 20.57
CA ARG A 185 24.68 -1.38 19.16
C ARG A 185 23.51 -2.23 18.71
N VAL A 186 22.64 -1.68 17.84
CA VAL A 186 21.45 -2.37 17.34
C VAL A 186 21.31 -2.26 15.83
N GLY A 187 20.83 -3.33 15.22
CA GLY A 187 20.53 -3.44 13.80
C GLY A 187 19.08 -3.83 13.58
N PHE A 188 18.37 -3.06 12.75
CA PHE A 188 16.98 -3.33 12.37
C PHE A 188 16.87 -3.82 10.93
N GLY A 189 16.23 -4.97 10.75
CA GLY A 189 15.83 -5.56 9.49
C GLY A 189 14.55 -4.91 9.01
N ALA A 190 14.63 -4.06 8.00
CA ALA A 190 13.51 -3.30 7.45
C ALA A 190 13.56 -3.28 5.92
N TYR A 191 12.40 -3.43 5.28
CA TYR A 191 12.28 -3.20 3.84
C TYR A 191 12.67 -1.75 3.51
N SER A 192 13.44 -1.58 2.42
CA SER A 192 14.08 -0.29 2.09
C SER A 192 13.09 0.84 1.77
N PHE A 193 11.86 0.50 1.35
CA PHE A 193 10.74 1.43 1.18
C PHE A 193 9.60 1.07 2.15
N GLY A 194 9.07 2.08 2.84
CA GLY A 194 8.03 1.95 3.87
C GLY A 194 8.68 1.75 5.24
N LYS A 195 9.01 0.49 5.57
CA LYS A 195 9.48 0.11 6.91
C LYS A 195 10.71 0.87 7.38
N ALA A 196 11.71 1.03 6.51
CA ALA A 196 12.94 1.74 6.87
C ALA A 196 12.68 3.22 7.21
N GLN A 197 11.85 3.91 6.43
CA GLN A 197 11.50 5.31 6.71
C GLN A 197 10.69 5.43 7.99
N ARG A 198 9.72 4.53 8.21
CA ARG A 198 8.95 4.49 9.46
C ARG A 198 9.84 4.24 10.68
N ALA A 199 10.80 3.32 10.57
CA ALA A 199 11.75 3.06 11.65
C ALA A 199 12.57 4.32 11.96
N VAL A 200 13.08 5.02 10.93
CA VAL A 200 13.79 6.30 11.11
C VAL A 200 12.91 7.34 11.81
N SER A 201 11.68 7.55 11.34
CA SER A 201 10.75 8.50 11.99
C SER A 201 10.48 8.14 13.45
N LEU A 202 10.19 6.88 13.77
CA LEU A 202 9.97 6.42 15.15
C LEU A 202 11.20 6.61 16.04
N ILE A 203 12.40 6.32 15.53
CA ILE A 203 13.66 6.54 16.26
C ILE A 203 13.81 8.02 16.63
N ARG A 204 13.53 8.92 15.70
CA ARG A 204 13.62 10.37 15.94
C ARG A 204 12.51 10.87 16.87
N GLU A 205 11.29 10.34 16.74
CA GLU A 205 10.17 10.65 17.64
C GLU A 205 10.46 10.23 19.10
N LEU A 206 11.20 9.13 19.29
CA LEU A 206 11.68 8.68 20.60
C LEU A 206 12.87 9.50 21.13
N GLY A 207 13.35 10.50 20.38
CA GLY A 207 14.42 11.39 20.80
C GLY A 207 15.84 10.82 20.64
N ASP A 208 16.02 9.72 19.91
CA ASP A 208 17.34 9.17 19.64
C ASP A 208 17.98 9.89 18.45
N GLU A 209 19.06 10.64 18.73
CA GLU A 209 19.80 11.41 17.74
C GLU A 209 21.05 10.70 17.20
N ARG A 210 21.25 9.41 17.51
CA ARG A 210 22.41 8.67 16.98
C ARG A 210 22.41 8.67 15.44
N PRO A 211 23.58 8.75 14.79
CA PRO A 211 23.67 8.53 13.35
C PRO A 211 23.10 7.16 12.97
N ILE A 212 22.23 7.12 11.96
CA ILE A 212 21.67 5.86 11.46
C ILE A 212 22.42 5.45 10.21
N GLU A 213 23.09 4.30 10.28
CA GLU A 213 23.74 3.69 9.13
C GLU A 213 22.78 2.81 8.34
N MET A 214 22.75 2.97 7.03
CA MET A 214 21.78 2.27 6.19
C MET A 214 22.42 1.60 4.97
N ASP A 215 21.81 0.50 4.52
CA ASP A 215 22.14 -0.05 3.20
C ASP A 215 21.83 0.97 2.08
N ARG A 216 22.46 0.79 0.91
CA ARG A 216 22.36 1.77 -0.18
C ARG A 216 20.91 2.09 -0.57
N SER A 217 20.04 1.09 -0.61
CA SER A 217 18.65 1.27 -1.06
C SER A 217 17.86 2.05 -0.01
N ALA A 218 17.94 1.63 1.25
CA ALA A 218 17.27 2.30 2.35
C ALA A 218 17.79 3.72 2.56
N LEU A 219 19.11 3.94 2.48
CA LEU A 219 19.71 5.28 2.58
C LEU A 219 19.19 6.22 1.50
N THR A 220 19.22 5.77 0.24
CA THR A 220 18.82 6.60 -0.91
C THR A 220 17.36 7.01 -0.79
N LEU A 221 16.47 6.06 -0.50
CA LEU A 221 15.04 6.34 -0.34
C LEU A 221 14.78 7.25 0.86
N THR A 222 15.35 6.95 2.02
CA THR A 222 15.15 7.73 3.24
C THR A 222 15.60 9.17 3.07
N ARG A 223 16.77 9.40 2.46
CA ARG A 223 17.29 10.75 2.21
C ARG A 223 16.36 11.59 1.33
N HIS A 224 15.78 11.02 0.28
CA HIS A 224 14.89 11.77 -0.63
C HIS A 224 13.46 11.90 -0.08
N LEU A 225 13.02 10.93 0.73
CA LEU A 225 11.65 10.87 1.21
C LEU A 225 11.45 11.65 2.50
N LEU A 226 12.36 11.53 3.48
CA LEU A 226 12.29 12.26 4.74
C LEU A 226 13.07 13.59 4.73
N GLY A 227 14.12 13.71 3.90
CA GLY A 227 14.95 14.90 3.89
C GLY A 227 15.58 15.15 5.26
N ASP A 228 15.48 16.39 5.75
CA ASP A 228 16.06 16.81 7.03
C ASP A 228 15.44 16.11 8.25
N GLU A 229 14.19 15.64 8.13
CA GLU A 229 13.48 14.91 9.21
C GLU A 229 14.15 13.57 9.55
N ALA A 230 15.00 13.04 8.67
CA ALA A 230 15.76 11.81 8.96
C ALA A 230 16.88 12.03 9.99
N GLY A 231 17.31 13.27 10.22
CA GLY A 231 18.53 13.59 10.97
C GLY A 231 19.78 13.01 10.30
N GLU A 232 20.79 12.68 11.10
CA GLU A 232 22.06 12.17 10.59
C GLU A 232 21.94 10.73 10.10
N ILE A 233 22.07 10.52 8.78
CA ILE A 233 22.00 9.21 8.12
C ILE A 233 23.18 9.01 7.16
N GLY A 234 23.76 7.81 7.15
CA GLY A 234 24.96 7.49 6.39
C GLY A 234 24.99 6.06 5.88
N ARG A 235 26.04 5.69 5.16
CA ARG A 235 26.22 4.31 4.68
C ARG A 235 26.64 3.41 5.84
N LEU A 236 26.37 2.10 5.72
CA LEU A 236 26.94 1.10 6.63
C LEU A 236 28.48 1.24 6.71
N GLY A 237 29.00 1.40 7.93
CA GLY A 237 30.43 1.60 8.22
C GLY A 237 30.94 3.04 8.07
N GLU A 238 30.06 4.03 7.89
CA GLU A 238 30.40 5.46 7.83
C GLU A 238 30.58 6.07 9.23
N PHE A 239 29.91 5.51 10.22
CA PHE A 239 29.93 5.89 11.64
C PHE A 239 30.44 4.71 12.50
N ASP A 240 30.19 4.76 13.81
CA ASP A 240 30.68 3.76 14.77
C ASP A 240 29.86 2.44 14.79
N GLY A 241 28.80 2.35 13.97
CA GLY A 241 27.89 1.22 13.93
C GLY A 241 27.10 1.05 15.24
N GLY A 242 26.67 2.15 15.85
CA GLY A 242 25.74 2.16 16.99
C GLY A 242 24.29 1.82 16.60
N LEU A 243 23.83 2.27 15.42
CA LEU A 243 22.46 2.07 14.96
C LEU A 243 22.43 1.83 13.45
N CYS A 244 21.97 0.64 13.03
CA CYS A 244 21.94 0.25 11.63
C CYS A 244 20.53 -0.14 11.16
N ILE A 245 20.17 0.20 9.92
CA ILE A 245 18.95 -0.25 9.26
C ILE A 245 19.32 -0.88 7.90
N THR A 246 18.95 -2.13 7.70
CA THR A 246 19.23 -2.87 6.45
C THR A 246 18.07 -3.79 6.13
N SER A 247 17.99 -4.30 4.90
CA SER A 247 17.05 -5.37 4.58
C SER A 247 17.17 -6.57 5.54
N PRO A 248 16.06 -7.27 5.89
CA PRO A 248 16.08 -8.42 6.80
C PRO A 248 17.13 -9.48 6.41
N TRP A 249 17.28 -9.72 5.12
CA TRP A 249 18.21 -10.69 4.53
C TRP A 249 19.70 -10.29 4.61
N SER A 250 19.99 -9.06 4.99
CA SER A 250 21.34 -8.52 5.11
C SER A 250 21.76 -8.23 6.56
N LEU A 251 20.88 -8.53 7.53
CA LEU A 251 21.18 -8.34 8.96
C LEU A 251 22.45 -9.08 9.41
N ASP A 252 22.69 -10.28 8.88
CA ASP A 252 23.90 -11.05 9.19
C ASP A 252 25.20 -10.40 8.72
N ARG A 253 25.13 -9.46 7.76
CA ARG A 253 26.30 -8.71 7.27
C ARG A 253 26.70 -7.57 8.21
N LEU A 254 25.85 -7.22 9.18
CA LEU A 254 26.17 -6.20 10.17
C LEU A 254 27.26 -6.69 11.15
N PRO A 255 28.05 -5.78 11.74
CA PRO A 255 29.17 -6.12 12.61
C PRO A 255 28.82 -7.09 13.74
N TYR A 256 29.83 -7.87 14.16
CA TYR A 256 29.72 -8.77 15.31
C TYR A 256 29.45 -8.00 16.61
N GLY A 257 28.70 -8.62 17.53
CA GLY A 257 28.35 -8.06 18.84
C GLY A 257 27.17 -7.07 18.85
N MET A 258 26.51 -6.88 17.70
CA MET A 258 25.29 -6.06 17.56
C MET A 258 24.04 -6.90 17.83
N LYS A 259 23.05 -6.33 18.53
CA LYS A 259 21.71 -6.93 18.65
C LYS A 259 20.95 -6.71 17.34
N LYS A 260 20.25 -7.74 16.86
CA LYS A 260 19.63 -7.74 15.54
C LYS A 260 18.17 -8.13 15.66
N TYR A 261 17.29 -7.30 15.12
CA TYR A 261 15.85 -7.51 15.13
C TYR A 261 15.27 -7.27 13.75
N VAL A 262 14.25 -8.03 13.35
CA VAL A 262 13.46 -7.73 12.15
C VAL A 262 12.19 -6.99 12.56
N LEU A 263 11.90 -5.86 11.91
CA LEU A 263 10.70 -5.08 12.14
C LEU A 263 9.59 -5.56 11.21
N THR A 264 8.63 -6.30 11.75
CA THR A 264 7.63 -6.98 10.93
C THR A 264 6.43 -7.44 11.75
N GLY A 265 5.26 -7.56 11.13
CA GLY A 265 4.12 -8.30 11.69
C GLY A 265 4.11 -9.78 11.26
N GLN A 266 5.23 -10.32 10.80
CA GLN A 266 5.34 -11.69 10.27
C GLN A 266 6.34 -12.49 11.10
N HIS A 267 6.11 -13.79 11.26
CA HIS A 267 6.89 -14.62 12.20
C HIS A 267 7.81 -15.65 11.52
N TYR A 268 8.15 -15.49 10.23
CA TYR A 268 8.94 -16.46 9.48
C TYR A 268 10.45 -16.16 9.39
N TYR A 269 10.95 -15.13 10.08
CA TYR A 269 12.38 -14.78 10.05
C TYR A 269 13.16 -15.50 11.16
N ASP A 270 14.42 -15.84 10.86
CA ASP A 270 15.32 -16.50 11.81
C ASP A 270 15.78 -15.56 12.95
N HIS A 271 15.82 -14.25 12.68
CA HIS A 271 16.14 -13.24 13.68
C HIS A 271 14.93 -12.94 14.58
N PRO A 272 15.15 -12.52 15.84
CA PRO A 272 14.10 -12.00 16.70
C PRO A 272 13.27 -10.94 15.98
N CYS A 273 11.95 -11.07 16.01
CA CYS A 273 11.04 -10.12 15.37
C CYS A 273 10.46 -9.17 16.43
N ILE A 274 10.41 -7.89 16.10
CA ILE A 274 9.64 -6.88 16.83
C ILE A 274 8.40 -6.58 16.00
N CYS A 275 7.23 -6.70 16.62
CA CYS A 275 5.97 -6.48 15.93
C CYS A 275 5.82 -5.00 15.58
N LEU A 276 6.23 -4.60 14.39
CA LEU A 276 5.94 -3.30 13.82
C LEU A 276 5.47 -3.54 12.40
N SER A 277 4.16 -3.53 12.17
CA SER A 277 3.56 -3.82 10.85
C SER A 277 3.14 -2.54 10.15
N ASP A 278 3.38 -2.41 8.84
CA ASP A 278 2.88 -1.27 8.04
C ASP A 278 1.44 -1.46 7.57
N HIS A 279 0.77 -2.52 8.03
CA HIS A 279 -0.63 -2.78 7.78
C HIS A 279 -1.40 -2.80 9.11
N ILE A 280 -2.71 -2.62 9.01
CA ILE A 280 -3.64 -2.95 10.09
C ILE A 280 -3.83 -4.47 10.20
N ASP A 281 -4.08 -4.92 11.43
CA ASP A 281 -4.40 -6.32 11.71
C ASP A 281 -5.87 -6.62 11.35
N PHE A 282 -6.33 -7.84 11.63
CA PHE A 282 -7.71 -8.27 11.40
C PHE A 282 -8.74 -7.38 12.10
N ASN A 283 -8.48 -6.96 13.35
CA ASN A 283 -9.39 -6.10 14.08
C ASN A 283 -9.47 -4.71 13.46
N GLY A 284 -8.33 -4.14 13.07
CA GLY A 284 -8.28 -2.88 12.35
C GLY A 284 -9.01 -2.95 11.01
N LEU A 285 -8.90 -4.06 10.26
CA LEU A 285 -9.67 -4.25 9.01
C LEU A 285 -11.19 -4.23 9.27
N ARG A 286 -11.66 -4.89 10.34
CA ARG A 286 -13.08 -4.88 10.74
C ARG A 286 -13.54 -3.47 11.12
N GLU A 287 -12.77 -2.79 11.95
CA GLU A 287 -13.08 -1.43 12.41
C GLU A 287 -13.07 -0.41 11.27
N LEU A 288 -12.17 -0.56 10.31
CA LEU A 288 -12.16 0.22 9.07
C LEU A 288 -13.50 0.08 8.33
N VAL A 289 -13.96 -1.15 8.09
CA VAL A 289 -15.24 -1.42 7.39
C VAL A 289 -16.41 -0.83 8.17
N GLU A 290 -16.43 -0.98 9.49
CA GLU A 290 -17.47 -0.39 10.35
C GLU A 290 -17.47 1.15 10.27
N LYS A 291 -16.30 1.78 10.29
CA LYS A 291 -16.15 3.23 10.24
C LYS A 291 -16.60 3.84 8.91
N VAL A 292 -16.14 3.28 7.79
CA VAL A 292 -16.42 3.82 6.45
C VAL A 292 -17.78 3.37 5.91
N ASP A 293 -18.40 2.37 6.56
CA ASP A 293 -19.78 1.93 6.41
C ASP A 293 -20.22 1.66 4.95
N PRO A 294 -19.51 0.80 4.20
CA PRO A 294 -19.79 0.56 2.80
C PRO A 294 -21.04 -0.30 2.60
N LYS A 295 -21.66 -0.13 1.42
CA LYS A 295 -22.72 -1.02 0.90
C LYS A 295 -22.16 -2.25 0.22
N PHE A 296 -20.96 -2.16 -0.34
CA PHE A 296 -20.27 -3.27 -0.99
C PHE A 296 -18.75 -3.14 -0.84
N VAL A 297 -18.08 -4.25 -0.56
CA VAL A 297 -16.62 -4.31 -0.36
C VAL A 297 -15.97 -5.21 -1.42
N ILE A 298 -14.94 -4.70 -2.09
CA ILE A 298 -14.04 -5.48 -2.95
C ILE A 298 -12.71 -5.61 -2.20
N VAL A 299 -12.40 -6.83 -1.76
CA VAL A 299 -11.11 -7.14 -1.15
C VAL A 299 -10.13 -7.53 -2.26
N TYR A 300 -9.17 -6.66 -2.56
CA TYR A 300 -8.37 -6.79 -3.79
C TYR A 300 -6.94 -7.27 -3.61
N HIS A 301 -6.38 -7.09 -2.42
CA HIS A 301 -5.02 -7.48 -2.07
C HIS A 301 -5.02 -8.13 -0.68
N PRO A 302 -4.28 -9.22 -0.44
CA PRO A 302 -3.50 -9.99 -1.40
C PRO A 302 -4.40 -10.81 -2.35
N GLU A 303 -3.86 -11.39 -3.41
CA GLU A 303 -4.67 -12.09 -4.41
C GLU A 303 -5.40 -13.33 -3.86
N MET A 304 -4.84 -14.00 -2.85
CA MET A 304 -5.38 -15.26 -2.30
C MET A 304 -5.20 -15.36 -0.78
N GLY A 305 -5.86 -16.35 -0.17
CA GLY A 305 -5.77 -16.64 1.26
C GLY A 305 -6.56 -15.61 2.07
N ASN A 306 -5.88 -14.59 2.58
CA ASN A 306 -6.44 -13.65 3.53
C ASN A 306 -7.61 -12.83 2.95
N SER A 307 -7.57 -12.46 1.67
CA SER A 307 -8.69 -11.79 1.01
C SER A 307 -9.96 -12.64 0.92
N ILE A 308 -9.81 -13.94 0.65
CA ILE A 308 -10.95 -14.88 0.62
C ILE A 308 -11.53 -15.05 2.02
N SER A 309 -10.65 -15.24 3.01
CA SER A 309 -11.05 -15.37 4.42
C SER A 309 -11.79 -14.12 4.92
N PHE A 310 -11.28 -12.93 4.59
CA PHE A 310 -11.88 -11.66 5.02
C PHE A 310 -13.21 -11.38 4.31
N ALA A 311 -13.28 -11.53 2.99
CA ALA A 311 -14.54 -11.38 2.26
C ALA A 311 -15.60 -12.39 2.76
N GLY A 312 -15.20 -13.63 3.04
CA GLY A 312 -16.07 -14.64 3.66
C GLY A 312 -16.53 -14.25 5.07
N PHE A 313 -15.65 -13.66 5.88
CA PHE A 313 -15.98 -13.12 7.19
C PHE A 313 -17.01 -11.98 7.10
N LEU A 314 -16.80 -11.00 6.22
CA LEU A 314 -17.73 -9.89 6.02
C LEU A 314 -19.13 -10.37 5.62
N ASN A 315 -19.20 -11.28 4.65
CA ASN A 315 -20.48 -11.84 4.19
C ASN A 315 -21.24 -12.58 5.29
N ARG A 316 -20.54 -13.37 6.13
CA ARG A 316 -21.16 -14.05 7.28
C ARG A 316 -21.68 -13.07 8.35
N ASN A 317 -21.17 -11.86 8.37
CA ASN A 317 -21.54 -10.80 9.32
C ASN A 317 -22.39 -9.69 8.66
N GLY A 318 -23.08 -10.00 7.55
CA GLY A 318 -24.06 -9.09 6.95
C GLY A 318 -23.48 -7.92 6.15
N ARG A 319 -22.17 -7.93 5.85
CA ARG A 319 -21.53 -6.96 4.95
C ARG A 319 -21.24 -7.63 3.61
N GLU A 320 -21.91 -7.17 2.55
CA GLU A 320 -21.70 -7.70 1.20
C GLU A 320 -20.27 -7.44 0.75
N ALA A 321 -19.54 -8.52 0.45
CA ALA A 321 -18.16 -8.44 0.03
C ALA A 321 -17.82 -9.46 -1.05
N CYS A 322 -16.84 -9.15 -1.88
CA CYS A 322 -16.26 -10.10 -2.81
C CYS A 322 -14.75 -9.94 -2.89
N THR A 323 -14.09 -10.94 -3.44
CA THR A 323 -12.70 -10.82 -3.87
C THR A 323 -12.63 -10.44 -5.33
N LEU A 324 -11.43 -10.15 -5.81
CA LEU A 324 -11.17 -10.10 -7.23
C LEU A 324 -11.62 -11.39 -7.95
N ALA A 325 -11.42 -12.58 -7.40
CA ALA A 325 -11.75 -13.84 -8.11
C ALA A 325 -13.25 -13.96 -8.47
N ASP A 326 -14.11 -13.27 -7.72
CA ASP A 326 -15.57 -13.29 -7.90
C ASP A 326 -16.06 -12.32 -9.00
N LEU A 327 -15.19 -11.43 -9.49
CA LEU A 327 -15.51 -10.47 -10.54
C LEU A 327 -15.23 -11.07 -11.92
N SER A 328 -16.28 -11.18 -12.74
CA SER A 328 -16.16 -11.72 -14.09
C SER A 328 -15.26 -10.82 -14.96
N PRO A 329 -14.28 -11.39 -15.68
CA PRO A 329 -13.41 -10.62 -16.54
C PRO A 329 -14.15 -10.20 -17.80
N VAL A 330 -14.41 -8.90 -17.93
CA VAL A 330 -14.75 -8.30 -19.22
C VAL A 330 -13.45 -8.18 -20.01
N ARG A 331 -13.34 -8.90 -21.14
CA ARG A 331 -12.16 -8.85 -22.01
C ARG A 331 -11.98 -7.41 -22.52
N GLN A 332 -10.91 -6.73 -22.11
CA GLN A 332 -10.28 -5.74 -22.99
C GLN A 332 -9.63 -6.56 -24.11
N THR A 333 -10.25 -6.60 -25.28
CA THR A 333 -9.58 -7.10 -26.48
C THR A 333 -8.33 -6.26 -26.69
N THR A 334 -7.16 -6.89 -26.59
CA THR A 334 -5.94 -6.38 -27.21
C THR A 334 -6.25 -6.17 -28.69
N LEU A 335 -6.31 -4.91 -29.12
CA LEU A 335 -6.05 -4.55 -30.51
C LEU A 335 -4.54 -4.66 -30.77
#